data_AF-A0A7W1F2C3-F1
#
_entry.id   AF-A0A7W1F2C3-F1
#
_cell.length_a   1.000
_cell.length_b   1.000
_cell.length_c   1.000
_cell.angle_alpha   90.00
_cell.angle_beta   90.00
_cell.angle_gamma   90.00
#
_symmetry.space_group_name_H-M   'P 1'
#
loop_
_entity.id
_entity.type
_entity.pdbx_description
1 polymer ?
#
loop_
_entity_poly.entity_id
_entity_poly.type
_entity_poly.pdbx_seq_one_letter_code
_entity_poly.pdbx_strand_id
1 'polypeptide(L)'
;MPEPMSNRPDAAAELADMRRKMIQQLTASGKLLQAVWTIDTDYFGSRFQHQLQQGAQVAFKEWDVATTVVETLAEELQGAAAFADSPVLRDCIASLVAGLEQLRTQVMELEKASLASVGLPSAKVQFNARVFPDNNPLACINEATGFVREVQGWITRTVDRIGALKMMLQEAERARQEAEETVTQVSTDEIAQTLGAEIKARDEDLSKLRAQAAQLQDKLARGGATAAAIEGGNDEEIRFLRAELARLADLNQSDRAEVRSLVVEIEGIAAQAEAEARPDGKDQTDDLVITLSVLRDAIADKGTIEAMATAADAVLVEWSKVVHRRAVLVAGELEQTKSFVSKHESAVKGATAEMEQLKLKLSAATGDAERSQAAFAKLQTELTQAKRGDSERLKAQDGDRQALAKQVAEVEARLAEAGKALDAERGKLKIIGGERDNTARELAAAKADLLGARSDAQKARADAEQARTALQQAKAEADKAKAEAQARMAEA
;
A
#
# COMPACT_ATOMS: atom_id res chain seq x y z
N MET A 1 -3.11 -52.78 -7.12
CA MET A 1 -2.51 -51.67 -7.91
C MET A 1 -2.62 -50.42 -7.06
N PRO A 2 -1.53 -49.91 -6.49
CA PRO A 2 -1.55 -48.65 -5.76
C PRO A 2 -1.52 -47.49 -6.75
N GLU A 3 -2.36 -46.48 -6.51
CA GLU A 3 -2.35 -45.24 -7.28
C GLU A 3 -0.98 -44.55 -7.13
N PRO A 4 -0.39 -44.01 -8.21
CA PRO A 4 0.85 -43.26 -8.13
C PRO A 4 0.63 -42.05 -7.22
N MET A 5 1.39 -41.96 -6.12
CA MET A 5 1.35 -40.80 -5.24
C MET A 5 1.83 -39.56 -6.01
N SER A 6 0.85 -38.82 -6.50
CA SER A 6 0.79 -37.37 -6.71
C SER A 6 2.11 -36.65 -6.41
N ASN A 7 2.75 -36.15 -7.47
CA ASN A 7 3.79 -35.12 -7.44
C ASN A 7 3.53 -34.12 -6.31
N ARG A 8 4.31 -34.21 -5.24
CA ARG A 8 4.34 -33.17 -4.21
C ARG A 8 4.80 -31.89 -4.92
N PRO A 9 3.99 -30.82 -4.96
CA PRO A 9 4.38 -29.62 -5.68
C PRO A 9 5.69 -29.09 -5.11
N ASP A 10 6.56 -28.59 -5.98
CA ASP A 10 7.81 -27.96 -5.58
C ASP A 10 7.49 -26.81 -4.60
N ALA A 11 8.00 -26.91 -3.36
CA ALA A 11 7.76 -25.91 -2.31
C ALA A 11 8.19 -24.50 -2.76
N ALA A 12 9.18 -24.39 -3.65
CA ALA A 12 9.57 -23.12 -4.24
C ALA A 12 8.49 -22.56 -5.18
N ALA A 13 7.81 -23.44 -5.95
CA ALA A 13 6.71 -23.06 -6.82
C ALA A 13 5.47 -22.63 -6.02
N GLU A 14 5.15 -23.33 -4.93
CA GLU A 14 4.05 -22.95 -4.01
C GLU A 14 4.30 -21.59 -3.35
N LEU A 15 5.53 -21.35 -2.88
CA LEU A 15 5.90 -20.07 -2.28
C LEU A 15 5.83 -18.92 -3.30
N ALA A 16 6.27 -19.16 -4.54
CA ALA A 16 6.21 -18.18 -5.61
C ALA A 16 4.76 -17.85 -6.00
N ASP A 17 3.88 -18.86 -6.03
CA ASP A 17 2.44 -18.68 -6.29
C ASP A 17 1.76 -17.90 -5.15
N MET A 18 2.06 -18.24 -3.88
CA MET A 18 1.58 -17.48 -2.73
C MET A 18 2.02 -16.01 -2.77
N ARG A 19 3.30 -15.73 -3.06
CA ARG A 19 3.80 -14.34 -3.19
C ARG A 19 3.04 -13.59 -4.29
N ARG A 20 2.82 -14.22 -5.44
CA ARG A 20 2.11 -13.60 -6.57
C ARG A 20 0.67 -13.26 -6.20
N LYS A 21 -0.02 -14.18 -5.51
CA LYS A 21 -1.38 -13.97 -5.00
C LYS A 21 -1.44 -12.86 -3.94
N MET A 22 -0.50 -12.82 -2.99
CA MET A 22 -0.41 -11.73 -2.01
C MET A 22 -0.19 -10.36 -2.67
N ILE A 23 0.67 -10.28 -3.68
CA ILE A 23 0.92 -9.02 -4.42
C ILE A 23 -0.36 -8.57 -5.15
N GLN A 24 -1.06 -9.51 -5.81
CA GLN A 24 -2.32 -9.22 -6.48
C GLN A 24 -3.38 -8.67 -5.51
N GLN A 25 -3.41 -9.21 -4.29
CA GLN A 25 -4.30 -8.72 -3.23
C GLN A 25 -3.94 -7.33 -2.74
N LEU A 26 -2.67 -7.10 -2.41
CA LEU A 26 -2.19 -5.78 -2.01
C LEU A 26 -2.51 -4.73 -3.08
N THR A 27 -2.45 -5.14 -4.36
CA THR A 27 -2.81 -4.29 -5.50
C THR A 27 -4.31 -4.00 -5.53
N ALA A 28 -5.19 -4.99 -5.34
CA ALA A 28 -6.63 -4.75 -5.32
C ALA A 28 -7.10 -3.97 -4.09
N SER A 29 -6.52 -4.24 -2.91
CA SER A 29 -6.76 -3.41 -1.73
C SER A 29 -6.31 -1.97 -1.96
N GLY A 30 -5.16 -1.78 -2.62
CA GLY A 30 -4.67 -0.45 -2.98
C GLY A 30 -5.63 0.29 -3.90
N LYS A 31 -6.20 -0.38 -4.91
CA LYS A 31 -7.22 0.21 -5.79
C LYS A 31 -8.50 0.58 -5.04
N LEU A 32 -8.95 -0.28 -4.12
CA LEU A 32 -10.14 0.02 -3.32
C LEU A 32 -9.89 1.23 -2.41
N LEU A 33 -8.78 1.24 -1.68
CA LEU A 33 -8.40 2.37 -0.83
C LEU A 33 -8.29 3.65 -1.65
N GLN A 34 -7.67 3.59 -2.84
CA GLN A 34 -7.59 4.73 -3.74
C GLN A 34 -8.98 5.24 -4.13
N ALA A 35 -9.93 4.36 -4.49
CA ALA A 35 -11.29 4.77 -4.81
C ALA A 35 -11.98 5.45 -3.61
N VAL A 36 -11.78 4.93 -2.39
CA VAL A 36 -12.29 5.56 -1.16
C VAL A 36 -11.63 6.92 -0.90
N TRP A 37 -10.33 7.06 -1.14
CA TRP A 37 -9.62 8.33 -0.98
C TRP A 37 -9.98 9.36 -2.03
N THR A 38 -10.31 8.93 -3.25
CA THR A 38 -10.89 9.81 -4.27
C THR A 38 -12.24 10.33 -3.81
N ILE A 39 -13.10 9.48 -3.22
CA ILE A 39 -14.36 9.93 -2.59
C ILE A 39 -14.10 10.93 -1.47
N ASP A 40 -13.17 10.64 -0.55
CA ASP A 40 -12.83 11.57 0.54
C ASP A 40 -12.34 12.92 0.00
N THR A 41 -11.47 12.90 -1.01
CA THR A 41 -10.92 14.12 -1.60
C THR A 41 -11.97 14.94 -2.34
N ASP A 42 -12.72 14.30 -3.24
CA ASP A 42 -13.61 14.98 -4.17
C ASP A 42 -14.96 15.34 -3.55
N TYR A 43 -15.45 14.55 -2.59
CA TYR A 43 -16.76 14.75 -1.95
C TYR A 43 -16.65 15.29 -0.52
N PHE A 44 -15.74 14.76 0.31
CA PHE A 44 -15.59 15.19 1.71
C PHE A 44 -14.47 16.24 1.94
N GLY A 45 -13.74 16.64 0.90
CA GLY A 45 -12.65 17.62 1.00
C GLY A 45 -11.46 17.14 1.84
N SER A 46 -11.12 15.86 1.77
CA SER A 46 -10.01 15.20 2.50
C SER A 46 -10.15 15.22 4.02
N ARG A 47 -11.39 15.34 4.53
CA ARG A 47 -11.70 15.39 5.97
C ARG A 47 -11.13 14.19 6.72
N PHE A 48 -11.22 12.99 6.13
CA PHE A 48 -10.84 11.75 6.79
C PHE A 48 -9.35 11.45 6.65
N GLN A 49 -8.71 11.82 5.53
CA GLN A 49 -7.27 11.68 5.32
C GLN A 49 -6.44 12.43 6.38
N HIS A 50 -6.90 13.59 6.84
CA HIS A 50 -6.25 14.34 7.91
C HIS A 50 -6.25 13.60 9.27
N GLN A 51 -7.26 12.75 9.53
CA GLN A 51 -7.31 11.92 10.75
C GLN A 51 -6.27 10.79 10.71
N LEU A 52 -5.92 10.32 9.52
CA LEU A 52 -4.89 9.30 9.34
C LEU A 52 -3.52 9.81 9.81
N GLN A 53 -3.19 11.07 9.47
CA GLN A 53 -1.90 11.72 9.75
C GLN A 53 -1.65 12.02 11.24
N GLN A 54 -2.70 12.13 12.06
CA GLN A 54 -2.58 12.59 13.46
C GLN A 54 -2.42 11.47 14.51
N GLY A 55 -2.35 10.20 14.11
CA GLY A 55 -2.24 9.08 15.07
C GLY A 55 -1.05 8.16 14.80
N ALA A 56 -0.68 7.36 15.80
CA ALA A 56 0.35 6.33 15.67
C ALA A 56 0.08 5.42 14.45
N GLN A 57 1.15 5.00 13.76
CA GLN A 57 1.05 4.05 12.66
C GLN A 57 0.68 2.67 13.23
N VAL A 58 -0.62 2.41 13.31
CA VAL A 58 -1.17 1.08 13.54
C VAL A 58 -1.33 0.43 12.16
N ALA A 59 -0.86 -0.80 12.01
CA ALA A 59 -1.06 -1.56 10.78
C ALA A 59 -2.56 -1.64 10.46
N PHE A 60 -2.93 -1.42 9.19
CA PHE A 60 -4.32 -1.43 8.70
C PHE A 60 -5.22 -0.29 9.16
N LYS A 61 -4.71 0.77 9.80
CA LYS A 61 -5.50 1.97 10.15
C LYS A 61 -6.21 2.62 8.95
N GLU A 62 -5.63 2.50 7.76
CA GLU A 62 -6.22 2.95 6.50
C GLU A 62 -7.57 2.30 6.20
N TRP A 63 -7.75 1.04 6.60
CA TRP A 63 -9.02 0.32 6.43
C TRP A 63 -10.10 0.83 7.36
N ASP A 64 -9.77 1.10 8.63
CA ASP A 64 -10.73 1.62 9.60
C ASP A 64 -11.27 2.99 9.15
N VAL A 65 -10.37 3.85 8.66
CA VAL A 65 -10.76 5.15 8.10
C VAL A 65 -11.54 4.96 6.81
N ALA A 66 -11.14 4.07 5.91
CA ALA A 66 -11.88 3.78 4.69
C ALA A 66 -13.30 3.27 4.98
N THR A 67 -13.48 2.38 5.96
CA THR A 67 -14.80 1.95 6.45
C THR A 67 -15.62 3.15 6.91
N THR A 68 -15.01 4.05 7.69
CA THR A 68 -15.68 5.28 8.18
C THR A 68 -16.11 6.19 7.03
N VAL A 69 -15.29 6.34 5.98
CA VAL A 69 -15.65 7.13 4.79
C VAL A 69 -16.87 6.53 4.09
N VAL A 70 -16.86 5.21 3.86
CA VAL A 70 -17.94 4.51 3.16
C VAL A 70 -19.23 4.52 3.99
N GLU A 71 -19.14 4.39 5.31
CA GLU A 71 -20.28 4.52 6.24
C GLU A 71 -20.87 5.94 6.22
N THR A 72 -20.02 6.96 6.32
CA THR A 72 -20.46 8.36 6.25
C THR A 72 -21.11 8.66 4.90
N LEU A 73 -20.54 8.13 3.81
CA LEU A 73 -21.11 8.23 2.47
C LEU A 73 -22.49 7.57 2.39
N ALA A 74 -22.65 6.39 2.98
CA ALA A 74 -23.93 5.69 3.01
C ALA A 74 -25.00 6.49 3.77
N GLU A 75 -24.63 7.07 4.93
CA GLU A 75 -25.54 7.87 5.76
C GLU A 75 -25.97 9.18 5.06
N GLU A 76 -25.05 9.92 4.46
CA GLU A 76 -25.38 11.19 3.78
C GLU A 76 -26.25 10.96 2.55
N LEU A 77 -26.02 9.88 1.81
CA LEU A 77 -26.79 9.57 0.61
C LEU A 77 -28.16 8.98 0.90
N GLN A 78 -28.38 8.43 2.11
CA GLN A 78 -29.71 8.00 2.55
C GLN A 78 -30.69 9.18 2.75
N GLY A 79 -30.17 10.40 2.93
CA GLY A 79 -30.97 11.62 3.16
C GLY A 79 -31.03 12.61 2.00
N ALA A 80 -30.18 12.48 0.97
CA ALA A 80 -29.96 13.52 -0.03
C ALA A 80 -30.39 13.14 -1.46
N ALA A 81 -31.23 13.98 -2.08
CA ALA A 81 -31.46 13.95 -3.54
C ALA A 81 -30.21 14.36 -4.36
N ALA A 82 -29.13 14.79 -3.69
CA ALA A 82 -27.88 15.29 -4.27
C ALA A 82 -27.17 14.27 -5.18
N PHE A 83 -27.44 12.97 -5.02
CA PHE A 83 -26.90 11.93 -5.88
C PHE A 83 -27.32 12.08 -7.36
N ALA A 84 -28.51 12.62 -7.63
CA ALA A 84 -28.99 12.84 -8.99
C ALA A 84 -28.18 13.91 -9.74
N ASP A 85 -27.56 14.84 -9.02
CA ASP A 85 -27.00 16.07 -9.60
C ASP A 85 -25.47 16.08 -9.69
N SER A 86 -24.76 15.10 -9.11
CA SER A 86 -23.29 15.02 -9.15
C SER A 86 -22.77 13.85 -9.99
N PRO A 87 -22.36 14.07 -11.25
CA PRO A 87 -21.69 13.06 -12.08
C PRO A 87 -20.41 12.51 -11.45
N VAL A 88 -19.62 13.37 -10.80
CA VAL A 88 -18.35 13.01 -10.15
C VAL A 88 -18.58 11.97 -9.05
N LEU A 89 -19.62 12.16 -8.23
CA LEU A 89 -19.96 11.23 -7.17
C LEU A 89 -20.39 9.86 -7.73
N ARG A 90 -21.12 9.84 -8.85
CA ARG A 90 -21.50 8.59 -9.53
C ARG A 90 -20.29 7.81 -10.03
N ASP A 91 -19.34 8.50 -10.67
CA ASP A 91 -18.12 7.86 -11.18
C ASP A 91 -17.24 7.33 -10.05
N CYS A 92 -17.17 8.05 -8.93
CA CYS A 92 -16.45 7.61 -7.73
C CYS A 92 -17.10 6.36 -7.11
N ILE A 93 -18.43 6.31 -7.05
CA ILE A 93 -19.18 5.15 -6.53
C ILE A 93 -19.07 3.96 -7.48
N ALA A 94 -19.11 4.16 -8.79
CA ALA A 94 -18.86 3.09 -9.76
C ALA A 94 -17.45 2.51 -9.60
N SER A 95 -16.45 3.37 -9.40
CA SER A 95 -15.06 2.96 -9.14
C SER A 95 -14.92 2.20 -7.81
N LEU A 96 -15.65 2.62 -6.77
CA LEU A 96 -15.74 1.93 -5.49
C LEU A 96 -16.33 0.53 -5.66
N VAL A 97 -17.48 0.40 -6.34
CA VAL A 97 -18.15 -0.89 -6.59
C VAL A 97 -17.24 -1.84 -7.36
N ALA A 98 -16.62 -1.38 -8.45
CA ALA A 98 -15.67 -2.19 -9.23
C ALA A 98 -14.48 -2.65 -8.37
N GLY A 99 -13.95 -1.78 -7.50
CA GLY A 99 -12.90 -2.12 -6.54
C GLY A 99 -13.34 -3.20 -5.54
N LEU A 100 -14.57 -3.13 -5.03
CA LEU A 100 -15.13 -4.08 -4.08
C LEU A 100 -15.36 -5.45 -4.71
N GLU A 101 -15.89 -5.52 -5.93
CA GLU A 101 -16.08 -6.77 -6.66
C GLU A 101 -14.73 -7.47 -6.96
N GLN A 102 -13.73 -6.68 -7.39
CA GLN A 102 -12.39 -7.20 -7.62
C GLN A 102 -11.78 -7.75 -6.32
N LEU A 103 -11.86 -6.99 -5.22
CA LEU A 103 -11.34 -7.41 -3.93
C LEU A 103 -12.05 -8.65 -3.40
N ARG A 104 -13.37 -8.73 -3.54
CA ARG A 104 -14.19 -9.87 -3.11
C ARG A 104 -13.72 -11.19 -3.71
N THR A 105 -13.51 -11.20 -5.02
CA THR A 105 -13.03 -12.38 -5.73
C THR A 105 -11.70 -12.86 -5.16
N GLN A 106 -10.78 -11.92 -4.92
CA GLN A 106 -9.44 -12.24 -4.42
C GLN A 106 -9.43 -12.64 -2.93
N VAL A 107 -10.26 -12.02 -2.10
CA VAL A 107 -10.39 -12.40 -0.68
C VAL A 107 -10.98 -13.81 -0.57
N MET A 108 -11.98 -14.15 -1.38
CA MET A 108 -12.53 -15.51 -1.45
C MET A 108 -11.50 -16.55 -1.86
N GLU A 109 -10.70 -16.26 -2.88
CA GLU A 109 -9.64 -17.18 -3.34
C GLU A 109 -8.57 -17.39 -2.26
N LEU A 110 -8.16 -16.34 -1.55
CA LEU A 110 -7.17 -16.48 -0.49
C LEU A 110 -7.73 -17.19 0.73
N GLU A 111 -8.97 -16.92 1.12
CA GLU A 111 -9.56 -17.66 2.24
C GLU A 111 -9.66 -19.15 1.93
N LYS A 112 -10.05 -19.51 0.70
CA LYS A 112 -10.04 -20.90 0.22
C LYS A 112 -8.63 -21.49 0.25
N ALA A 113 -7.64 -20.78 -0.28
CA ALA A 113 -6.25 -21.24 -0.29
C ALA A 113 -5.68 -21.39 1.13
N SER A 114 -5.99 -20.45 2.02
CA SER A 114 -5.52 -20.43 3.40
C SER A 114 -6.17 -21.50 4.26
N LEU A 115 -7.44 -21.85 4.03
CA LEU A 115 -8.06 -23.01 4.68
C LEU A 115 -7.50 -24.32 4.13
N ALA A 116 -7.29 -24.41 2.80
CA ALA A 116 -6.69 -25.59 2.19
C ALA A 116 -5.28 -25.87 2.72
N SER A 117 -4.45 -24.83 2.94
CA SER A 117 -3.09 -24.98 3.45
C SER A 117 -3.02 -25.51 4.89
N VAL A 118 -4.09 -25.38 5.66
CA VAL A 118 -4.19 -25.93 7.03
C VAL A 118 -5.10 -27.17 7.10
N GLY A 119 -5.49 -27.74 5.95
CA GLY A 119 -6.33 -28.93 5.88
C GLY A 119 -7.79 -28.70 6.32
N LEU A 120 -8.25 -27.45 6.40
CA LEU A 120 -9.62 -27.12 6.77
C LEU A 120 -10.56 -27.10 5.54
N PRO A 121 -11.86 -27.44 5.70
CA PRO A 121 -12.80 -27.46 4.59
C PRO A 121 -12.99 -26.08 3.94
N SER A 122 -12.46 -25.90 2.73
CA SER A 122 -12.57 -24.65 1.96
C SER A 122 -13.97 -24.39 1.39
N ALA A 123 -14.84 -25.41 1.36
CA ALA A 123 -16.21 -25.32 0.86
C ALA A 123 -17.13 -24.41 1.71
N LYS A 124 -16.74 -24.10 2.95
CA LYS A 124 -17.49 -23.22 3.86
C LYS A 124 -17.19 -21.73 3.69
N VAL A 125 -16.23 -21.38 2.82
CA VAL A 125 -15.93 -19.98 2.49
C VAL A 125 -17.01 -19.45 1.55
N GLN A 126 -17.99 -18.76 2.12
CA GLN A 126 -18.99 -18.04 1.35
C GLN A 126 -19.10 -16.62 1.90
N PHE A 127 -18.48 -15.66 1.20
CA PHE A 127 -18.98 -14.29 1.24
C PHE A 127 -20.32 -14.30 0.51
N ASN A 128 -21.39 -13.89 1.20
CA ASN A 128 -22.73 -13.86 0.63
C ASN A 128 -22.68 -13.14 -0.73
N ALA A 129 -23.31 -13.75 -1.74
CA ALA A 129 -23.45 -13.17 -3.07
C ALA A 129 -24.38 -11.95 -3.03
N ARG A 130 -23.82 -10.83 -2.61
CA ARG A 130 -24.40 -9.50 -2.73
C ARG A 130 -24.27 -9.09 -4.19
N VAL A 131 -25.40 -8.74 -4.81
CA VAL A 131 -25.47 -8.25 -6.18
C VAL A 131 -25.53 -6.73 -6.08
N PHE A 132 -24.61 -6.04 -6.74
CA PHE A 132 -24.64 -4.58 -6.85
C PHE A 132 -25.63 -4.22 -7.97
N PRO A 133 -26.81 -3.64 -7.66
CA PRO A 133 -27.77 -3.33 -8.71
C PRO A 133 -27.31 -2.10 -9.49
N ASP A 134 -27.00 -2.25 -10.78
CA ASP A 134 -26.55 -1.16 -11.67
C ASP A 134 -27.49 0.06 -11.68
N ASN A 135 -28.77 -0.18 -11.37
CA ASN A 135 -29.83 0.83 -11.39
C ASN A 135 -30.08 1.49 -10.02
N ASN A 136 -29.44 1.03 -8.95
CA ASN A 136 -29.65 1.54 -7.59
C ASN A 136 -28.34 1.72 -6.82
N PRO A 137 -27.65 2.86 -7.03
CA PRO A 137 -26.36 3.15 -6.42
C PRO A 137 -26.43 3.29 -4.88
N LEU A 138 -27.58 3.66 -4.32
CA LEU A 138 -27.78 3.66 -2.86
C LEU A 138 -27.77 2.25 -2.30
N ALA A 139 -28.43 1.30 -2.98
CA ALA A 139 -28.33 -0.11 -2.63
C ALA A 139 -26.89 -0.61 -2.77
N CYS A 140 -26.17 -0.21 -3.82
CA CYS A 140 -24.76 -0.56 -3.99
C CYS A 140 -23.88 -0.08 -2.83
N ILE A 141 -24.09 1.13 -2.32
CA ILE A 141 -23.31 1.69 -1.22
C ILE A 141 -23.62 0.99 0.11
N ASN A 142 -24.89 0.69 0.38
CA ASN A 142 -25.24 -0.08 1.58
C ASN A 142 -24.63 -1.49 1.56
N GLU A 143 -24.65 -2.15 0.41
CA GLU A 143 -23.99 -3.44 0.20
C GLU A 143 -22.46 -3.32 0.31
N ALA A 144 -21.88 -2.23 -0.21
CA ALA A 144 -20.47 -1.91 -0.10
C ALA A 144 -20.03 -1.76 1.37
N THR A 145 -20.78 -1.00 2.17
CA THR A 145 -20.52 -0.86 3.62
C THR A 145 -20.53 -2.21 4.33
N GLY A 146 -21.55 -3.05 4.04
CA GLY A 146 -21.64 -4.40 4.59
C GLY A 146 -20.44 -5.27 4.21
N PHE A 147 -20.04 -5.22 2.94
CA PHE A 147 -18.90 -5.99 2.44
C PHE A 147 -17.56 -5.50 3.03
N VAL A 148 -17.34 -4.19 3.16
CA VAL A 148 -16.12 -3.64 3.78
C VAL A 148 -15.98 -4.13 5.22
N ARG A 149 -17.08 -4.16 6.00
CA ARG A 149 -17.09 -4.74 7.36
C ARG A 149 -16.77 -6.23 7.36
N GLU A 150 -17.32 -6.99 6.42
CA GLU A 150 -17.01 -8.43 6.26
C GLU A 150 -15.53 -8.66 5.93
N VAL A 151 -14.95 -7.84 5.05
CA VAL A 151 -13.51 -7.87 4.71
C VAL A 151 -12.67 -7.52 5.92
N GLN A 152 -13.00 -6.46 6.65
CA GLN A 152 -12.29 -6.07 7.87
C GLN A 152 -12.30 -7.21 8.91
N GLY A 153 -13.47 -7.82 9.15
CA GLY A 153 -13.59 -8.98 10.04
C GLY A 153 -12.84 -10.21 9.54
N TRP A 154 -12.72 -10.40 8.23
CA TRP A 154 -11.89 -11.44 7.64
C TRP A 154 -10.38 -11.15 7.81
N ILE A 155 -9.94 -9.90 7.63
CA ILE A 155 -8.55 -9.48 7.87
C ILE A 155 -8.18 -9.76 9.33
N THR A 156 -9.00 -9.34 10.29
CA THR A 156 -8.78 -9.59 11.72
C THR A 156 -8.65 -11.08 12.01
N ARG A 157 -9.60 -11.91 11.56
CA ARG A 157 -9.54 -13.38 11.73
C ARG A 157 -8.29 -14.00 11.11
N THR A 158 -7.85 -13.47 9.98
CA THR A 158 -6.63 -13.94 9.30
C THR A 158 -5.38 -13.55 10.07
N VAL A 159 -5.31 -12.33 10.59
CA VAL A 159 -4.22 -11.86 11.47
C VAL A 159 -4.15 -12.73 12.73
N ASP A 160 -5.28 -13.00 13.37
CA ASP A 160 -5.35 -13.86 14.56
C ASP A 160 -4.86 -15.29 14.26
N ARG A 161 -5.27 -15.85 13.13
CA ARG A 161 -4.82 -17.18 12.67
C ARG A 161 -3.33 -17.21 12.37
N ILE A 162 -2.77 -16.17 11.73
CA ILE A 162 -1.32 -16.05 11.52
C ILE A 162 -0.59 -15.95 12.86
N GLY A 163 -1.14 -15.19 13.81
CA GLY A 163 -0.62 -15.12 15.18
C GLY A 163 -0.59 -16.48 15.87
N ALA A 164 -1.68 -17.26 15.76
CA ALA A 164 -1.76 -18.62 16.29
C ALA A 164 -0.74 -19.56 15.62
N LEU A 165 -0.61 -19.53 14.29
CA LEU A 165 0.38 -20.32 13.56
C LEU A 165 1.81 -19.95 13.96
N LYS A 166 2.10 -18.67 14.16
CA LYS A 166 3.40 -18.20 14.66
C LYS A 166 3.69 -18.76 16.05
N MET A 167 2.71 -18.75 16.96
CA MET A 167 2.87 -19.36 18.28
C MET A 167 3.10 -20.87 18.19
N MET A 168 2.36 -21.58 17.34
CA MET A 168 2.56 -23.02 17.12
C MET A 168 3.96 -23.33 16.55
N LEU A 169 4.44 -22.52 15.60
CA LEU A 169 5.79 -22.65 15.05
C LEU A 169 6.87 -22.39 16.11
N GLN A 170 6.68 -21.38 16.95
CA GLN A 170 7.59 -21.10 18.06
C GLN A 170 7.61 -22.25 19.08
N GLU A 171 6.46 -22.83 19.39
CA GLU A 171 6.37 -23.99 20.28
C GLU A 171 6.99 -25.24 19.66
N ALA A 172 6.78 -25.47 18.37
CA ALA A 172 7.42 -26.58 17.65
C ALA A 172 8.94 -26.43 17.60
N GLU A 173 9.45 -25.22 17.36
CA GLU A 173 10.89 -24.95 17.38
C GLU A 173 11.47 -25.09 18.79
N ARG A 174 10.73 -24.65 19.81
CA ARG A 174 11.09 -24.87 21.22
C ARG A 174 11.15 -26.37 21.54
N ALA A 175 10.11 -27.14 21.18
CA ALA A 175 10.08 -28.58 21.40
C ALA A 175 11.21 -29.30 20.65
N ARG A 176 11.57 -28.82 19.45
CA ARG A 176 12.73 -29.31 18.71
C ARG A 176 14.04 -29.00 19.43
N GLN A 177 14.22 -27.78 19.95
CA GLN A 177 15.41 -27.43 20.75
C GLN A 177 15.50 -28.25 22.02
N GLU A 178 14.39 -28.43 22.73
CA GLU A 178 14.31 -29.30 23.92
C GLU A 178 14.63 -30.76 23.55
N ALA A 179 14.20 -31.25 22.38
CA ALA A 179 14.58 -32.56 21.86
C ALA A 179 16.08 -32.64 21.50
N GLU A 180 16.64 -31.61 20.88
CA GLU A 180 18.07 -31.53 20.56
C GLU A 180 18.94 -31.47 21.82
N GLU A 181 18.49 -30.79 22.88
CA GLU A 181 19.17 -30.72 24.18
C GLU A 181 19.03 -32.01 25.01
N THR A 182 17.89 -32.72 24.90
CA THR A 182 17.66 -33.98 25.62
C THR A 182 18.31 -35.20 24.97
N VAL A 183 18.68 -35.11 23.69
CA VAL A 183 19.63 -36.05 23.09
C VAL A 183 21.01 -35.75 23.70
N THR A 184 21.30 -36.39 24.85
CA THR A 184 22.66 -36.45 25.38
C THR A 184 23.57 -36.96 24.28
N GLN A 185 24.55 -36.14 23.88
CA GLN A 185 25.64 -36.60 23.02
C GLN A 185 26.33 -37.76 23.74
N VAL A 186 25.93 -38.99 23.43
CA VAL A 186 26.62 -40.17 23.91
C VAL A 186 28.02 -40.07 23.32
N SER A 187 28.97 -39.77 24.19
CA SER A 187 30.37 -39.60 23.82
C SER A 187 30.81 -40.88 23.11
N THR A 188 31.34 -40.74 21.90
CA THR A 188 31.93 -41.88 21.17
C THR A 188 33.03 -42.57 22.00
N ASP A 189 33.67 -41.84 22.91
CA ASP A 189 34.66 -42.38 23.84
C ASP A 189 34.01 -43.23 24.94
N GLU A 190 32.84 -42.85 25.46
CA GLU A 190 32.10 -43.67 26.43
C GLU A 190 31.62 -44.97 25.78
N ILE A 191 31.10 -44.91 24.55
CA ILE A 191 30.71 -46.12 23.78
C ILE A 191 31.93 -47.00 23.57
N ALA A 192 33.06 -46.44 23.11
CA ALA A 192 34.29 -47.19 22.90
C ALA A 192 34.84 -47.81 24.20
N GLN A 193 34.72 -47.10 25.32
CA GLN A 193 35.18 -47.60 26.62
C GLN A 193 34.29 -48.74 27.14
N THR A 194 32.97 -48.62 26.96
CA THR A 194 32.01 -49.64 27.37
C THR A 194 32.16 -50.90 26.52
N LEU A 195 32.24 -50.76 25.18
CA LEU A 195 32.51 -51.87 24.26
C LEU A 195 33.88 -52.50 24.51
N GLY A 196 34.91 -51.70 24.77
CA GLY A 196 36.25 -52.21 25.09
C GLY A 196 36.27 -53.03 26.38
N ALA A 197 35.54 -52.60 27.40
CA ALA A 197 35.40 -53.36 28.65
C ALA A 197 34.64 -54.67 28.43
N GLU A 198 33.60 -54.66 27.62
CA GLU A 198 32.78 -55.84 27.33
C GLU A 198 33.52 -56.87 26.46
N ILE A 199 34.26 -56.43 25.44
CA ILE A 199 35.13 -57.30 24.64
C ILE A 199 36.19 -57.96 25.54
N LYS A 200 36.82 -57.20 26.43
CA LYS A 200 37.81 -57.73 27.36
C LYS A 200 37.21 -58.78 28.30
N ALA A 201 36.01 -58.55 28.82
CA ALA A 201 35.30 -59.52 29.66
C ALA A 201 35.00 -60.82 28.88
N ARG A 202 34.56 -60.69 27.62
CA ARG A 202 34.31 -61.84 26.73
C ARG A 202 35.59 -62.63 26.42
N ASP A 203 36.71 -61.96 26.19
CA ASP A 203 38.01 -62.60 25.97
C ASP A 203 38.48 -63.37 27.21
N GLU A 204 38.29 -62.80 28.41
CA GLU A 204 38.60 -63.47 29.67
C GLU A 204 37.74 -64.74 29.85
N ASP A 205 36.45 -64.69 29.54
CA ASP A 205 35.57 -65.85 29.63
C ASP A 205 35.88 -66.93 28.58
N LEU A 206 36.22 -66.54 27.34
CA LEU A 206 36.71 -67.47 26.32
C LEU A 206 38.02 -68.15 26.77
N SER A 207 38.92 -67.42 27.43
CA SER A 207 40.15 -68.00 27.97
C SER A 207 39.88 -69.05 29.05
N LYS A 208 38.91 -68.80 29.94
CA LYS A 208 38.48 -69.74 30.98
C LYS A 208 37.86 -70.99 30.36
N LEU A 209 36.98 -70.84 29.37
CA LEU A 209 36.35 -71.95 28.67
C LEU A 209 37.38 -72.81 27.93
N ARG A 210 38.36 -72.19 27.27
CA ARG A 210 39.48 -72.93 26.65
C ARG A 210 40.31 -73.70 27.67
N ALA A 211 40.60 -73.11 28.83
CA ALA A 211 41.31 -73.79 29.91
C ALA A 211 40.51 -74.98 30.47
N GLN A 212 39.19 -74.81 30.66
CA GLN A 212 38.31 -75.89 31.11
C GLN A 212 38.22 -77.03 30.08
N ALA A 213 38.12 -76.70 28.79
CA ALA A 213 38.13 -77.70 27.71
C ALA A 213 39.44 -78.50 27.68
N ALA A 214 40.59 -77.83 27.82
CA ALA A 214 41.90 -78.48 27.89
C ALA A 214 42.02 -79.42 29.11
N GLN A 215 41.49 -79.01 30.27
CA GLN A 215 41.47 -79.86 31.48
C GLN A 215 40.57 -81.09 31.31
N LEU A 216 39.41 -80.95 30.66
CA LEU A 216 38.53 -82.08 30.37
C LEU A 216 39.18 -83.05 29.38
N GLN A 217 39.87 -82.54 28.36
CA GLN A 217 40.59 -83.36 27.39
C GLN A 217 41.75 -84.13 28.04
N ASP A 218 42.50 -83.52 28.96
CA ASP A 218 43.56 -84.19 29.72
C ASP A 218 43.00 -85.26 30.69
N LYS A 219 41.85 -84.99 31.34
CA LYS A 219 41.15 -85.99 32.17
C LYS A 219 40.70 -87.21 31.36
N LEU A 220 40.16 -87.00 30.17
CA LEU A 220 39.77 -88.09 29.25
C LEU A 220 40.99 -88.88 28.76
N ALA A 221 42.08 -88.20 28.41
CA ALA A 221 43.32 -88.84 28.00
C ALA A 221 43.94 -89.71 29.11
N ARG A 222 43.84 -89.27 30.37
CA ARG A 222 44.34 -90.02 31.54
C ARG A 222 43.40 -91.13 32.00
N GLY A 223 42.09 -90.98 31.84
CA GLY A 223 41.09 -91.99 32.19
C GLY A 223 41.06 -93.20 31.25
N GLY A 224 41.56 -93.06 30.01
CA GLY A 224 41.61 -94.14 29.01
C GLY A 224 42.57 -95.31 29.34
N ALA A 225 43.40 -95.20 30.38
CA ALA A 225 44.38 -96.24 30.74
C ALA A 225 43.90 -97.20 31.86
N THR A 226 42.72 -97.00 32.44
CA THR A 226 42.20 -97.79 33.58
C THR A 226 40.78 -98.32 33.35
N ALA A 227 40.44 -98.70 32.12
CA ALA A 227 39.12 -99.24 31.76
C ALA A 227 39.16 -100.73 31.40
N ALA A 228 39.78 -101.56 32.24
CA ALA A 228 39.85 -103.02 32.01
C ALA A 228 39.42 -103.89 33.20
N ALA A 229 38.89 -103.31 34.27
CA ALA A 229 38.33 -104.10 35.36
C ALA A 229 37.22 -103.29 36.02
N ILE A 230 35.96 -103.71 35.85
CA ILE A 230 34.81 -103.59 36.77
C ILE A 230 33.56 -103.99 35.96
N GLU A 231 33.31 -105.29 35.88
CA GLU A 231 32.15 -105.88 35.20
C GLU A 231 30.84 -105.75 36.01
N GLY A 232 30.86 -104.99 37.12
CA GLY A 232 29.68 -104.59 37.90
C GLY A 232 29.36 -103.10 37.86
N GLY A 233 30.22 -102.27 37.25
CA GLY A 233 30.04 -100.83 37.10
C GLY A 233 29.42 -100.43 35.76
N ASN A 234 29.30 -101.37 34.81
CA ASN A 234 28.71 -101.10 33.50
C ASN A 234 27.27 -100.61 33.59
N ASP A 235 26.46 -101.04 34.55
CA ASP A 235 25.07 -100.56 34.66
C ASP A 235 24.98 -99.15 35.27
N GLU A 236 25.87 -98.83 36.23
CA GLU A 236 25.99 -97.47 36.77
C GLU A 236 26.62 -96.52 35.76
N GLU A 237 27.61 -96.97 35.00
CA GLU A 237 28.27 -96.22 33.93
C GLU A 237 27.34 -96.05 32.72
N ILE A 238 26.55 -97.06 32.34
CA ILE A 238 25.48 -96.92 31.33
C ILE A 238 24.40 -95.95 31.81
N ARG A 239 24.02 -95.99 33.11
CA ARG A 239 23.09 -94.98 33.67
C ARG A 239 23.68 -93.58 33.65
N PHE A 240 24.94 -93.43 34.05
CA PHE A 240 25.65 -92.16 34.03
C PHE A 240 25.79 -91.61 32.61
N LEU A 241 26.21 -92.45 31.66
CA LEU A 241 26.32 -92.09 30.25
C LEU A 241 24.95 -91.74 29.67
N ARG A 242 23.87 -92.46 30.01
CA ARG A 242 22.50 -92.10 29.58
C ARG A 242 22.03 -90.77 30.18
N ALA A 243 22.33 -90.51 31.46
CA ALA A 243 22.01 -89.24 32.10
C ALA A 243 22.81 -88.08 31.49
N GLU A 244 24.09 -88.31 31.17
CA GLU A 244 24.93 -87.30 30.51
C GLU A 244 24.50 -87.10 29.04
N LEU A 245 24.10 -88.15 28.33
CA LEU A 245 23.53 -88.05 26.97
C LEU A 245 22.20 -87.28 27.00
N ALA A 246 21.36 -87.49 28.01
CA ALA A 246 20.14 -86.71 28.22
C ALA A 246 20.46 -85.24 28.54
N ARG A 247 21.44 -84.98 29.42
CA ARG A 247 21.90 -83.62 29.74
C ARG A 247 22.45 -82.90 28.51
N LEU A 248 23.26 -83.57 27.69
CA LEU A 248 23.80 -83.05 26.44
C LEU A 248 22.71 -82.87 25.37
N ALA A 249 21.67 -83.70 25.37
CA ALA A 249 20.51 -83.51 24.52
C ALA A 249 19.70 -82.27 24.92
N ASP A 250 19.49 -82.06 26.23
CA ASP A 250 18.83 -80.86 26.76
C ASP A 250 19.66 -79.60 26.49
N LEU A 251 20.98 -79.67 26.63
CA LEU A 251 21.88 -78.55 26.33
C LEU A 251 21.84 -78.21 24.83
N ASN A 252 21.92 -79.22 23.95
CA ASN A 252 21.74 -79.02 22.51
C ASN A 252 20.36 -78.47 22.15
N GLN A 253 19.31 -78.86 22.88
CA GLN A 253 17.97 -78.33 22.67
C GLN A 253 17.87 -76.87 23.12
N SER A 254 18.52 -76.50 24.22
CA SER A 254 18.66 -75.13 24.69
C SER A 254 19.44 -74.27 23.69
N ASP A 255 20.61 -74.72 23.24
CA ASP A 255 21.45 -74.02 22.26
C ASP A 255 20.70 -73.83 20.94
N ARG A 256 19.92 -74.85 20.51
CA ARG A 256 19.05 -74.73 19.34
C ARG A 256 17.95 -73.69 19.53
N ALA A 257 17.39 -73.55 20.73
CA ALA A 257 16.37 -72.55 21.02
C ALA A 257 16.98 -71.14 21.02
N GLU A 258 18.18 -70.97 21.59
CA GLU A 258 18.92 -69.71 21.59
C GLU A 258 19.30 -69.27 20.17
N VAL A 259 19.90 -70.17 19.37
CA VAL A 259 20.25 -69.89 17.97
C VAL A 259 19.00 -69.51 17.17
N ARG A 260 17.87 -70.18 17.37
CA ARG A 260 16.60 -69.81 16.72
C ARG A 260 16.12 -68.43 17.16
N SER A 261 16.25 -68.08 18.44
CA SER A 261 15.89 -66.76 18.94
C SER A 261 16.72 -65.67 18.27
N LEU A 262 18.04 -65.85 18.21
CA LEU A 262 18.96 -64.91 17.55
C LEU A 262 18.67 -64.78 16.05
N VAL A 263 18.40 -65.89 15.39
CA VAL A 263 18.06 -65.90 13.97
C VAL A 263 16.75 -65.15 13.68
N VAL A 264 15.74 -65.26 14.56
CA VAL A 264 14.50 -64.47 14.46
C VAL A 264 14.76 -62.98 14.67
N GLU A 265 15.67 -62.61 15.57
CA GLU A 265 16.05 -61.22 15.77
C GLU A 265 16.77 -60.64 14.54
N ILE A 266 17.69 -61.40 13.94
CA ILE A 266 18.37 -61.05 12.68
C ILE A 266 17.35 -60.87 11.55
N GLU A 267 16.37 -61.76 11.45
CA GLU A 267 15.28 -61.64 10.48
C GLU A 267 14.49 -60.33 10.70
N GLY A 268 14.15 -60.02 11.96
CA GLY A 268 13.43 -58.79 12.31
C GLY A 268 14.18 -57.53 11.89
N ILE A 269 15.48 -57.45 12.20
CA ILE A 269 16.33 -56.30 11.84
C ILE A 269 16.46 -56.15 10.32
N ALA A 270 16.65 -57.26 9.61
CA ALA A 270 16.81 -57.25 8.16
C ALA A 270 15.49 -56.97 7.42
N ALA A 271 14.37 -57.49 7.91
CA ALA A 271 13.04 -57.18 7.38
C ALA A 271 12.64 -55.72 7.64
N GLN A 272 13.04 -55.14 8.78
CA GLN A 272 12.89 -53.71 9.01
C GLN A 272 13.72 -52.89 8.02
N ALA A 273 14.96 -53.30 7.75
CA ALA A 273 15.78 -52.66 6.72
C ALA A 273 15.13 -52.75 5.32
N GLU A 274 14.49 -53.86 4.97
CA GLU A 274 13.68 -53.99 3.74
C GLU A 274 12.47 -53.04 3.75
N ALA A 275 11.71 -52.99 4.84
CA ALA A 275 10.53 -52.13 4.95
C ALA A 275 10.88 -50.63 4.86
N GLU A 276 12.05 -50.25 5.36
CA GLU A 276 12.59 -48.89 5.27
C GLU A 276 13.28 -48.60 3.93
N ALA A 277 13.29 -49.55 2.99
CA ALA A 277 13.90 -49.37 1.67
C ALA A 277 13.26 -48.21 0.93
N ARG A 278 14.11 -47.33 0.41
CA ARG A 278 13.65 -46.18 -0.34
C ARG A 278 12.89 -46.60 -1.61
N PRO A 279 11.76 -45.95 -1.92
CA PRO A 279 10.97 -46.27 -3.11
C PRO A 279 11.68 -45.92 -4.42
N ASP A 280 12.82 -45.21 -4.38
CA ASP A 280 13.64 -44.91 -5.55
C ASP A 280 14.57 -46.07 -5.97
N GLY A 281 14.56 -47.17 -5.22
CA GLY A 281 15.29 -48.40 -5.54
C GLY A 281 16.81 -48.31 -5.37
N LYS A 282 17.34 -47.21 -4.83
CA LYS A 282 18.79 -47.01 -4.70
C LYS A 282 19.44 -47.84 -3.59
N ASP A 283 18.65 -48.29 -2.62
CA ASP A 283 19.16 -49.10 -1.51
C ASP A 283 19.51 -50.54 -1.95
N GLN A 284 18.96 -51.01 -3.08
CA GLN A 284 19.13 -52.36 -3.64
C GLN A 284 19.05 -53.45 -2.57
N THR A 285 17.83 -53.74 -2.10
CA THR A 285 17.58 -54.73 -1.05
C THR A 285 17.29 -56.13 -1.58
N ASP A 286 17.21 -56.33 -2.91
CA ASP A 286 16.83 -57.60 -3.51
C ASP A 286 17.67 -58.80 -3.03
N ASP A 287 19.00 -58.64 -2.93
CA ASP A 287 19.90 -59.68 -2.43
C ASP A 287 19.68 -59.98 -0.93
N LEU A 288 19.30 -58.97 -0.14
CA LEU A 288 18.91 -59.14 1.26
C LEU A 288 17.59 -59.90 1.37
N VAL A 289 16.62 -59.63 0.50
CA VAL A 289 15.33 -60.34 0.48
C VAL A 289 15.51 -61.81 0.10
N ILE A 290 16.38 -62.09 -0.88
CA ILE A 290 16.72 -63.46 -1.28
C ILE A 290 17.38 -64.20 -0.12
N THR A 291 18.39 -63.61 0.53
CA THR A 291 19.08 -64.23 1.66
C THR A 291 18.17 -64.41 2.89
N LEU A 292 17.26 -63.47 3.15
CA LEU A 292 16.23 -63.60 4.17
C LEU A 292 15.27 -64.76 3.91
N SER A 293 14.90 -64.98 2.65
CA SER A 293 14.04 -66.10 2.27
C SER A 293 14.74 -67.45 2.54
N VAL A 294 16.04 -67.55 2.23
CA VAL A 294 16.86 -68.74 2.55
C VAL A 294 16.96 -68.96 4.06
N LEU A 295 17.10 -67.88 4.85
CA LEU A 295 17.12 -67.97 6.31
C LEU A 295 15.78 -68.46 6.86
N ARG A 296 14.66 -67.94 6.36
CA ARG A 296 13.30 -68.38 6.73
C ARG A 296 13.09 -69.86 6.46
N ASP A 297 13.52 -70.34 5.29
CA ASP A 297 13.43 -71.76 4.93
C ASP A 297 14.28 -72.62 5.88
N ALA A 298 15.50 -72.18 6.22
CA ALA A 298 16.37 -72.89 7.16
C ALA A 298 15.78 -72.99 8.58
N ILE A 299 15.06 -71.96 9.03
CA ILE A 299 14.31 -71.97 10.30
C ILE A 299 13.13 -72.96 10.23
N ALA A 300 12.35 -72.90 9.15
CA ALA A 300 11.13 -73.67 8.97
C ALA A 300 11.39 -75.19 8.89
N ASP A 301 12.43 -75.59 8.15
CA ASP A 301 12.75 -77.00 7.89
C ASP A 301 13.41 -77.73 9.07
N LYS A 302 13.53 -77.08 10.24
CA LYS A 302 14.33 -77.58 11.38
C LYS A 302 15.74 -77.97 10.93
N GLY A 303 16.35 -77.15 10.07
CA GLY A 303 17.71 -77.37 9.57
C GLY A 303 18.73 -77.55 10.69
N THR A 304 19.92 -78.04 10.33
CA THR A 304 21.03 -78.12 11.29
C THR A 304 21.40 -76.73 11.79
N ILE A 305 22.00 -76.63 12.99
CA ILE A 305 22.50 -75.37 13.54
C ILE A 305 23.47 -74.71 12.55
N GLU A 306 24.32 -75.51 11.89
CA GLU A 306 25.25 -75.04 10.87
C GLU A 306 24.55 -74.39 9.68
N ALA A 307 23.42 -74.96 9.21
CA ALA A 307 22.67 -74.39 8.10
C ALA A 307 22.02 -73.04 8.49
N MET A 308 21.44 -72.95 9.69
CA MET A 308 20.87 -71.70 10.22
C MET A 308 21.94 -70.63 10.42
N ALA A 309 23.10 -70.99 11.00
CA ALA A 309 24.22 -70.07 11.19
C ALA A 309 24.78 -69.56 9.85
N THR A 310 24.98 -70.44 8.88
CA THR A 310 25.47 -70.06 7.53
C THR A 310 24.49 -69.11 6.83
N ALA A 311 23.18 -69.38 6.91
CA ALA A 311 22.17 -68.51 6.34
C ALA A 311 22.11 -67.15 7.06
N ALA A 312 22.26 -67.13 8.40
CA ALA A 312 22.28 -65.91 9.19
C ALA A 312 23.50 -65.03 8.85
N ASP A 313 24.68 -65.63 8.71
CA ASP A 313 25.90 -64.92 8.27
C ASP A 313 25.72 -64.28 6.88
N ALA A 314 25.08 -64.99 5.94
CA ALA A 314 24.77 -64.45 4.63
C ALA A 314 23.84 -63.22 4.71
N VAL A 315 22.81 -63.28 5.55
CA VAL A 315 21.91 -62.15 5.80
C VAL A 315 22.64 -60.97 6.43
N LEU A 316 23.52 -61.20 7.42
CA LEU A 316 24.30 -60.14 8.07
C LEU A 316 25.26 -59.45 7.08
N VAL A 317 25.89 -60.21 6.19
CA VAL A 317 26.75 -59.66 5.13
C VAL A 317 25.94 -58.77 4.18
N GLU A 318 24.80 -59.22 3.68
CA GLU A 318 23.97 -58.40 2.79
C GLU A 318 23.37 -57.19 3.49
N TRP A 319 22.93 -57.34 4.74
CA TRP A 319 22.43 -56.24 5.56
C TRP A 319 23.50 -55.17 5.75
N SER A 320 24.75 -55.57 6.06
CA SER A 320 25.87 -54.62 6.21
C SER A 320 26.12 -53.80 4.94
N LYS A 321 25.96 -54.41 3.75
CA LYS A 321 26.09 -53.71 2.46
C LYS A 321 24.96 -52.71 2.25
N VAL A 322 23.72 -53.08 2.58
CA VAL A 322 22.55 -52.18 2.51
C VAL A 322 22.75 -50.98 3.43
N VAL A 323 23.16 -51.21 4.68
CA VAL A 323 23.44 -50.14 5.65
C VAL A 323 24.56 -49.22 5.16
N HIS A 324 25.64 -49.78 4.62
CA HIS A 324 26.74 -48.98 4.07
C HIS A 324 26.29 -48.12 2.87
N ARG A 325 25.52 -48.70 1.93
CA ARG A 325 24.95 -47.95 0.79
C ARG A 325 24.07 -46.80 1.26
N ARG A 326 23.20 -47.04 2.24
CA ARG A 326 22.36 -46.01 2.85
C ARG A 326 23.19 -44.89 3.47
N ALA A 327 24.22 -45.22 4.23
CA ALA A 327 25.09 -44.22 4.85
C ALA A 327 25.75 -43.31 3.78
N VAL A 328 26.20 -43.89 2.67
CA VAL A 328 26.77 -43.13 1.54
C VAL A 328 25.72 -42.23 0.87
N LEU A 329 24.51 -42.75 0.63
CA LEU A 329 23.41 -41.96 0.04
C LEU A 329 23.02 -40.78 0.94
N VAL A 330 22.84 -41.03 2.25
CA VAL A 330 22.52 -39.98 3.23
C VAL A 330 23.62 -38.94 3.31
N ALA A 331 24.90 -39.34 3.29
CA ALA A 331 26.01 -38.41 3.26
C ALA A 331 26.01 -37.54 1.99
N GLY A 332 25.69 -38.12 0.83
CA GLY A 332 25.56 -37.38 -0.43
C GLY A 332 24.40 -36.37 -0.41
N GLU A 333 23.24 -36.75 0.13
CA GLU A 333 22.08 -35.87 0.29
C GLU A 333 22.34 -34.75 1.31
N LEU A 334 23.05 -35.06 2.40
CA LEU A 334 23.49 -34.07 3.37
C LEU A 334 24.44 -33.06 2.72
N GLU A 335 25.36 -33.50 1.87
CA GLU A 335 26.26 -32.59 1.17
C GLU A 335 25.52 -31.74 0.12
N GLN A 336 24.55 -32.34 -0.59
CA GLN A 336 23.70 -31.61 -1.53
C GLN A 336 22.87 -30.54 -0.81
N THR A 337 22.26 -30.87 0.35
CA THR A 337 21.51 -29.91 1.16
C THR A 337 22.41 -28.82 1.73
N LYS A 338 23.62 -29.14 2.22
CA LYS A 338 24.61 -28.12 2.63
C LYS A 338 24.97 -27.18 1.48
N SER A 339 25.21 -27.70 0.28
CA SER A 339 25.52 -26.88 -0.90
C SER A 339 24.34 -25.99 -1.30
N PHE A 340 23.11 -26.48 -1.18
CA PHE A 340 21.88 -25.73 -1.44
C PHE A 340 21.69 -24.60 -0.41
N VAL A 341 21.86 -24.90 0.88
CA VAL A 341 21.79 -23.92 1.97
C VAL A 341 22.85 -22.84 1.79
N SER A 342 24.09 -23.19 1.48
CA SER A 342 25.18 -22.23 1.22
C SER A 342 24.87 -21.28 0.04
N LYS A 343 24.32 -21.83 -1.06
CA LYS A 343 23.86 -21.01 -2.20
C LYS A 343 22.73 -20.06 -1.80
N HIS A 344 21.76 -20.53 -1.01
CA HIS A 344 20.66 -19.68 -0.55
C HIS A 344 21.12 -18.62 0.47
N GLU A 345 22.06 -18.95 1.34
CA GLU A 345 22.62 -17.99 2.30
C GLU A 345 23.36 -16.85 1.59
N SER A 346 24.12 -17.15 0.53
CA SER A 346 24.77 -16.11 -0.28
C SER A 346 23.75 -15.26 -1.06
N ALA A 347 22.67 -15.85 -1.57
CA ALA A 347 21.57 -15.11 -2.19
C ALA A 347 20.83 -14.19 -1.19
N VAL A 348 20.60 -14.66 0.04
CA VAL A 348 20.01 -13.86 1.12
C VAL A 348 20.92 -12.70 1.48
N LYS A 349 22.24 -12.92 1.63
CA LYS A 349 23.22 -11.85 1.87
C LYS A 349 23.20 -10.80 0.75
N GLY A 350 23.13 -11.23 -0.52
CA GLY A 350 22.98 -10.34 -1.67
C GLY A 350 21.71 -9.49 -1.59
N ALA A 351 20.56 -10.12 -1.35
CA ALA A 351 19.28 -9.42 -1.23
C ALA A 351 19.25 -8.44 -0.05
N THR A 352 19.89 -8.76 1.09
CA THR A 352 20.01 -7.85 2.22
C THR A 352 20.87 -6.62 1.89
N ALA A 353 21.96 -6.79 1.13
CA ALA A 353 22.79 -5.67 0.69
C ALA A 353 22.04 -4.74 -0.28
N GLU A 354 21.27 -5.31 -1.22
CA GLU A 354 20.42 -4.54 -2.13
C GLU A 354 19.32 -3.78 -1.37
N MET A 355 18.71 -4.40 -0.37
CA MET A 355 17.71 -3.77 0.49
C MET A 355 18.29 -2.57 1.25
N GLU A 356 19.49 -2.69 1.82
CA GLU A 356 20.16 -1.57 2.49
C GLU A 356 20.51 -0.45 1.49
N GLN A 357 20.93 -0.79 0.27
CA GLN A 357 21.14 0.19 -0.79
C GLN A 357 19.85 0.92 -1.18
N LEU A 358 18.73 0.21 -1.24
CA LEU A 358 17.41 0.81 -1.52
C LEU A 358 16.95 1.69 -0.37
N LYS A 359 17.19 1.33 0.89
CA LYS A 359 16.92 2.20 2.05
C LYS A 359 17.72 3.50 1.98
N LEU A 360 19.00 3.43 1.63
CA LEU A 360 19.85 4.61 1.42
C LEU A 360 19.33 5.51 0.28
N LYS A 361 18.89 4.92 -0.83
CA LYS A 361 18.28 5.68 -1.93
C LYS A 361 16.94 6.30 -1.52
N LEU A 362 16.14 5.58 -0.74
CA LEU A 362 14.85 6.07 -0.24
C LEU A 362 15.05 7.24 0.72
N SER A 363 15.99 7.17 1.67
CA SER A 363 16.27 8.28 2.58
C SER A 363 16.78 9.52 1.86
N ALA A 364 17.62 9.34 0.83
CA ALA A 364 18.05 10.44 -0.04
C ALA A 364 16.87 11.09 -0.78
N ALA A 365 15.99 10.27 -1.38
CA ALA A 365 14.80 10.76 -2.08
C ALA A 365 13.82 11.48 -1.14
N THR A 366 13.63 10.98 0.08
CA THR A 366 12.82 11.66 1.11
C THR A 366 13.42 13.03 1.45
N GLY A 367 14.74 13.12 1.64
CA GLY A 367 15.41 14.40 1.89
C GLY A 367 15.35 15.39 0.72
N ASP A 368 15.29 14.90 -0.53
CA ASP A 368 15.06 15.75 -1.71
C ASP A 368 13.59 16.22 -1.81
N ALA A 369 12.64 15.36 -1.43
CA ALA A 369 11.23 15.70 -1.37
C ALA A 369 10.96 16.77 -0.29
N GLU A 370 11.53 16.63 0.90
CA GLU A 370 11.45 17.63 1.97
C GLU A 370 12.03 18.99 1.53
N ARG A 371 13.18 18.97 0.85
CA ARG A 371 13.78 20.20 0.28
C ARG A 371 12.89 20.84 -0.77
N SER A 372 12.25 20.05 -1.62
CA SER A 372 11.31 20.53 -2.64
C SER A 372 10.04 21.10 -2.01
N GLN A 373 9.52 20.46 -0.95
CA GLN A 373 8.38 20.95 -0.20
C GLN A 373 8.68 22.26 0.54
N ALA A 374 9.87 22.38 1.13
CA ALA A 374 10.32 23.63 1.75
C ALA A 374 10.47 24.76 0.72
N ALA A 375 11.00 24.46 -0.48
CA ALA A 375 11.08 25.41 -1.57
C ALA A 375 9.68 25.84 -2.06
N PHE A 376 8.73 24.90 -2.17
CA PHE A 376 7.35 25.20 -2.53
C PHE A 376 6.66 26.07 -1.49
N ALA A 377 6.81 25.76 -0.20
CA ALA A 377 6.28 26.57 0.89
C ALA A 377 6.85 28.00 0.84
N LYS A 378 8.14 28.16 0.56
CA LYS A 378 8.78 29.46 0.37
C LYS A 378 8.17 30.23 -0.80
N LEU A 379 8.01 29.59 -1.97
CA LEU A 379 7.35 30.21 -3.13
C LEU A 379 5.89 30.59 -2.84
N GLN A 380 5.17 29.79 -2.05
CA GLN A 380 3.80 30.10 -1.63
C GLN A 380 3.76 31.33 -0.70
N THR A 381 4.75 31.48 0.19
CA THR A 381 4.88 32.69 1.02
C THR A 381 5.25 33.92 0.20
N GLU A 382 6.16 33.79 -0.78
CA GLU A 382 6.53 34.88 -1.69
C GLU A 382 5.35 35.31 -2.57
N LEU A 383 4.57 34.36 -3.08
CA LEU A 383 3.36 34.63 -3.88
C LEU A 383 2.27 35.33 -3.06
N THR A 384 2.06 34.92 -1.80
CA THR A 384 1.09 35.58 -0.91
C THR A 384 1.52 36.99 -0.50
N GLN A 385 2.82 37.22 -0.29
CA GLN A 385 3.37 38.57 -0.08
C GLN A 385 3.24 39.45 -1.33
N ALA A 386 3.54 38.91 -2.52
CA ALA A 386 3.35 39.63 -3.78
C ALA A 386 1.89 40.03 -4.00
N LYS A 387 0.94 39.10 -3.78
CA LYS A 387 -0.50 39.39 -3.87
C LYS A 387 -0.97 40.46 -2.88
N ARG A 388 -0.41 40.50 -1.66
CA ARG A 388 -0.70 41.57 -0.68
C ARG A 388 -0.13 42.92 -1.14
N GLY A 389 1.10 42.95 -1.62
CA GLY A 389 1.72 44.17 -2.16
C GLY A 389 0.97 44.74 -3.37
N ASP A 390 0.51 43.87 -4.29
CA ASP A 390 -0.30 44.28 -5.43
C ASP A 390 -1.70 44.76 -5.01
N SER A 391 -2.32 44.13 -4.01
CA SER A 391 -3.59 44.59 -3.43
C SER A 391 -3.46 45.95 -2.73
N GLU A 392 -2.36 46.21 -2.04
CA GLU A 392 -2.08 47.50 -1.40
C GLU A 392 -1.81 48.60 -2.44
N ARG A 393 -1.09 48.29 -3.53
CA ARG A 393 -0.89 49.21 -4.66
C ARG A 393 -2.19 49.55 -5.38
N LEU A 394 -3.07 48.57 -5.58
CA LEU A 394 -4.40 48.80 -6.17
C LEU A 394 -5.28 49.67 -5.27
N LYS A 395 -5.26 49.46 -3.95
CA LYS A 395 -5.97 50.33 -3.00
C LYS A 395 -5.43 51.77 -2.99
N ALA A 396 -4.12 51.94 -3.13
CA ALA A 396 -3.51 53.28 -3.26
C ALA A 396 -3.94 53.97 -4.58
N GLN A 397 -3.94 53.25 -5.70
CA GLN A 397 -4.41 53.77 -6.99
C GLN A 397 -5.90 54.12 -6.99
N ASP A 398 -6.74 53.33 -6.31
CA ASP A 398 -8.16 53.64 -6.16
C ASP A 398 -8.38 54.89 -5.27
N GLY A 399 -7.55 55.08 -4.24
CA GLY A 399 -7.53 56.30 -3.42
C GLY A 399 -7.16 57.55 -4.23
N ASP A 400 -6.12 57.46 -5.06
CA ASP A 400 -5.69 58.54 -5.95
C ASP A 400 -6.76 58.84 -7.03
N ARG A 401 -7.44 57.80 -7.54
CA ARG A 401 -8.55 57.93 -8.49
C ARG A 401 -9.78 58.57 -7.87
N GLN A 402 -10.07 58.28 -6.60
CA GLN A 402 -11.13 58.95 -5.83
C GLN A 402 -10.80 60.42 -5.56
N ALA A 403 -9.53 60.73 -5.27
CA ALA A 403 -9.08 62.12 -5.10
C ALA A 403 -9.18 62.91 -6.41
N LEU A 404 -8.79 62.30 -7.54
CA LEU A 404 -8.95 62.89 -8.88
C LEU A 404 -10.43 63.07 -9.24
N ALA A 405 -11.30 62.09 -8.96
CA ALA A 405 -12.74 62.22 -9.19
C ALA A 405 -13.36 63.36 -8.37
N LYS A 406 -12.89 63.58 -7.14
CA LYS A 406 -13.30 64.70 -6.29
C LYS A 406 -12.82 66.04 -6.84
N GLN A 407 -11.58 66.11 -7.35
CA GLN A 407 -11.06 67.31 -8.02
C GLN A 407 -11.81 67.61 -9.33
N VAL A 408 -12.13 66.59 -10.13
CA VAL A 408 -12.93 66.75 -11.35
C VAL A 408 -14.33 67.27 -11.02
N ALA A 409 -15.00 66.70 -10.01
CA ALA A 409 -16.31 67.19 -9.56
C ALA A 409 -16.25 68.65 -9.05
N GLU A 410 -15.16 69.05 -8.37
CA GLU A 410 -14.97 70.43 -7.93
C GLU A 410 -14.72 71.38 -9.11
N VAL A 411 -13.97 70.94 -10.12
CA VAL A 411 -13.75 71.71 -11.37
C VAL A 411 -15.05 71.84 -12.16
N GLU A 412 -15.84 70.78 -12.29
CA GLU A 412 -17.16 70.81 -12.93
C GLU A 412 -18.12 71.76 -12.22
N ALA A 413 -18.13 71.78 -10.89
CA ALA A 413 -18.93 72.73 -10.10
C ALA A 413 -18.49 74.18 -10.37
N ARG A 414 -17.19 74.47 -10.38
CA ARG A 414 -16.65 75.80 -10.72
C ARG A 414 -16.97 76.20 -12.17
N LEU A 415 -16.97 75.26 -13.10
CA LEU A 415 -17.28 75.49 -14.51
C LEU A 415 -18.78 75.78 -14.70
N ALA A 416 -19.66 75.10 -13.96
CA ALA A 416 -21.08 75.41 -13.91
C ALA A 416 -21.37 76.79 -13.29
N GLU A 417 -20.62 77.17 -12.26
CA GLU A 417 -20.73 78.49 -11.63
C GLU A 417 -20.22 79.61 -12.55
N ALA A 418 -19.11 79.38 -13.25
CA ALA A 418 -18.61 80.27 -14.29
C ALA A 418 -19.58 80.39 -15.48
N GLY A 419 -20.24 79.29 -15.87
CA GLY A 419 -21.28 79.30 -16.90
C GLY A 419 -22.46 80.20 -16.51
N LYS A 420 -22.95 80.08 -15.27
CA LYS A 420 -24.01 80.95 -14.73
C LYS A 420 -23.58 82.42 -14.69
N ALA A 421 -22.34 82.72 -14.32
CA ALA A 421 -21.79 84.07 -14.34
C ALA A 421 -21.71 84.63 -15.77
N LEU A 422 -21.32 83.82 -16.75
CA LEU A 422 -21.22 84.22 -18.15
C LEU A 422 -22.61 84.46 -18.77
N ASP A 423 -23.61 83.66 -18.43
CA ASP A 423 -25.00 83.90 -18.83
C ASP A 423 -25.59 85.16 -18.17
N ALA A 424 -25.23 85.45 -16.92
CA ALA A 424 -25.60 86.70 -16.27
C ALA A 424 -24.96 87.92 -16.96
N GLU A 425 -23.68 87.84 -17.35
CA GLU A 425 -23.01 88.90 -18.12
C GLU A 425 -23.57 89.05 -19.54
N ARG A 426 -23.95 87.96 -20.21
CA ARG A 426 -24.69 88.02 -21.47
C ARG A 426 -26.05 88.69 -21.31
N GLY A 427 -26.75 88.44 -20.20
CA GLY A 427 -27.97 89.14 -19.83
C GLY A 427 -27.75 90.65 -19.70
N LYS A 428 -26.69 91.06 -18.99
CA LYS A 428 -26.30 92.48 -18.87
C LYS A 428 -25.94 93.10 -20.22
N LEU A 429 -25.17 92.41 -21.06
CA LEU A 429 -24.83 92.87 -22.41
C LEU A 429 -26.07 93.05 -23.30
N LYS A 430 -27.08 92.20 -23.16
CA LYS A 430 -28.34 92.33 -23.90
C LYS A 430 -29.14 93.54 -23.44
N ILE A 431 -29.15 93.83 -22.14
CA ILE A 431 -29.75 95.05 -21.57
C ILE A 431 -29.03 96.29 -22.09
N ILE A 432 -27.69 96.31 -22.02
CA ILE A 432 -26.85 97.41 -22.52
C ILE A 432 -27.04 97.60 -24.04
N GLY A 433 -27.18 96.52 -24.80
CA GLY A 433 -27.51 96.58 -26.24
C GLY A 433 -28.86 97.24 -26.50
N GLY A 434 -29.88 96.90 -25.70
CA GLY A 434 -31.19 97.55 -25.75
C GLY A 434 -31.16 99.03 -25.37
N GLU A 435 -30.39 99.41 -24.35
CA GLU A 435 -30.17 100.81 -23.97
C GLU A 435 -29.43 101.59 -25.06
N ARG A 436 -28.45 100.95 -25.72
CA ARG A 436 -27.75 101.54 -26.88
C ARG A 436 -28.70 101.80 -28.04
N ASP A 437 -29.60 100.87 -28.32
CA ASP A 437 -30.57 101.04 -29.41
C ASP A 437 -31.62 102.10 -29.08
N ASN A 438 -32.06 102.21 -27.83
CA ASN A 438 -32.92 103.30 -27.38
C ASN A 438 -32.24 104.67 -27.47
N THR A 439 -30.99 104.79 -26.99
CA THR A 439 -30.23 106.05 -27.10
C THR A 439 -29.95 106.42 -28.56
N ALA A 440 -29.73 105.44 -29.45
CA ALA A 440 -29.61 105.68 -30.89
C ALA A 440 -30.92 106.20 -31.51
N ARG A 441 -32.08 105.69 -31.08
CA ARG A 441 -33.40 106.20 -31.50
C ARG A 441 -33.66 107.61 -30.98
N GLU A 442 -33.35 107.89 -29.73
CA GLU A 442 -33.47 109.23 -29.14
C GLU A 442 -32.56 110.24 -29.86
N LEU A 443 -31.33 109.85 -30.20
CA LEU A 443 -30.43 110.69 -31.01
C LEU A 443 -30.97 110.93 -32.42
N ALA A 444 -31.59 109.93 -33.04
CA ALA A 444 -32.21 110.08 -34.36
C ALA A 444 -33.43 111.03 -34.31
N ALA A 445 -34.26 110.93 -33.27
CA ALA A 445 -35.38 111.84 -33.03
C ALA A 445 -34.88 113.29 -32.80
N ALA A 446 -33.88 113.47 -31.93
CA ALA A 446 -33.28 114.78 -31.68
C ALA A 446 -32.66 115.39 -32.95
N LYS A 447 -32.04 114.59 -33.83
CA LYS A 447 -31.55 115.07 -35.13
C LYS A 447 -32.69 115.50 -36.07
N ALA A 448 -33.82 114.79 -36.06
CA ALA A 448 -34.99 115.17 -36.83
C ALA A 448 -35.60 116.49 -36.32
N ASP A 449 -35.72 116.65 -35.01
CA ASP A 449 -36.19 117.89 -34.38
C ASP A 449 -35.28 119.08 -34.70
N LEU A 450 -33.96 118.87 -34.68
CA LEU A 450 -32.97 119.90 -35.00
C LEU A 450 -33.02 120.31 -36.48
N LEU A 451 -33.28 119.35 -37.38
CA LEU A 451 -33.53 119.65 -38.80
C LEU A 451 -34.85 120.42 -38.99
N GLY A 452 -35.90 120.08 -38.25
CA GLY A 452 -37.15 120.84 -38.19
C GLY A 452 -36.93 122.28 -37.73
N ALA A 453 -36.28 122.46 -36.58
CA ALA A 453 -35.96 123.78 -36.04
C ALA A 453 -35.07 124.62 -36.98
N ARG A 454 -34.16 123.99 -37.74
CA ARG A 454 -33.33 124.68 -38.73
C ARG A 454 -34.13 125.14 -39.95
N SER A 455 -35.10 124.34 -40.39
CA SER A 455 -36.06 124.71 -41.44
C SER A 455 -36.94 125.89 -40.99
N ASP A 456 -37.44 125.84 -39.76
CA ASP A 456 -38.25 126.91 -39.17
C ASP A 456 -37.42 128.20 -38.98
N ALA A 457 -36.16 128.10 -38.56
CA ALA A 457 -35.25 129.23 -38.48
C ALA A 457 -34.92 129.83 -39.86
N GLN A 458 -34.85 129.01 -40.92
CA GLN A 458 -34.71 129.50 -42.29
C GLN A 458 -35.96 130.24 -42.76
N LYS A 459 -37.16 129.71 -42.47
CA LYS A 459 -38.42 130.41 -42.75
C LYS A 459 -38.51 131.73 -42.00
N ALA A 460 -38.22 131.74 -40.70
CA ALA A 460 -38.21 132.96 -39.90
C ALA A 460 -37.21 134.01 -40.40
N ARG A 461 -36.05 133.59 -40.93
CA ARG A 461 -35.10 134.50 -41.59
C ARG A 461 -35.65 135.06 -42.90
N ALA A 462 -36.30 134.23 -43.72
CA ALA A 462 -36.93 134.68 -44.96
C ALA A 462 -38.07 135.67 -44.67
N ASP A 463 -38.90 135.39 -43.67
CA ASP A 463 -39.98 136.27 -43.21
C ASP A 463 -39.44 137.59 -42.65
N ALA A 464 -38.33 137.53 -41.90
CA ALA A 464 -37.65 138.73 -41.40
C ALA A 464 -37.03 139.58 -42.52
N GLU A 465 -36.48 138.96 -43.58
CA GLU A 465 -36.02 139.69 -44.76
C GLU A 465 -37.17 140.33 -45.53
N GLN A 466 -38.29 139.62 -45.71
CA GLN A 466 -39.51 140.18 -46.31
C GLN A 466 -40.04 141.37 -45.49
N ALA A 467 -40.10 141.23 -44.16
CA ALA A 467 -40.50 142.33 -43.27
C ALA A 467 -39.54 143.53 -43.38
N ARG A 468 -38.23 143.28 -43.55
CA ARG A 468 -37.22 144.33 -43.72
C ARG A 468 -37.35 145.03 -45.08
N THR A 469 -37.67 144.30 -46.15
CA THR A 469 -37.96 144.90 -47.45
C THR A 469 -39.25 145.71 -47.43
N ALA A 470 -40.31 145.20 -46.80
CA ALA A 470 -41.55 145.94 -46.60
C ALA A 470 -41.33 147.22 -45.76
N LEU A 471 -40.49 147.16 -44.72
CA LEU A 471 -40.12 148.34 -43.93
C LEU A 471 -39.33 149.36 -44.76
N GLN A 472 -38.42 148.93 -45.63
CA GLN A 472 -37.69 149.82 -46.53
C GLN A 472 -38.61 150.45 -47.58
N GLN A 473 -39.57 149.70 -48.12
CA GLN A 473 -40.60 150.24 -49.01
C GLN A 473 -41.48 151.26 -48.29
N ALA A 474 -41.97 150.95 -47.09
CA ALA A 474 -42.76 151.88 -46.28
C ALA A 474 -41.98 153.15 -45.90
N LYS A 475 -40.67 153.05 -45.63
CA LYS A 475 -39.80 154.23 -45.44
C LYS A 475 -39.65 155.04 -46.72
N ALA A 476 -39.44 154.39 -47.87
CA ALA A 476 -39.35 155.10 -49.15
C ALA A 476 -40.68 155.79 -49.50
N GLU A 477 -41.83 155.17 -49.21
CA GLU A 477 -43.16 155.78 -49.36
C GLU A 477 -43.37 156.94 -48.38
N ALA A 478 -42.93 156.80 -47.13
CA ALA A 478 -42.98 157.88 -46.14
C ALA A 478 -42.09 159.07 -46.52
N ASP A 479 -40.88 158.81 -47.03
CA ASP A 479 -39.97 159.84 -47.53
C ASP A 479 -40.53 160.51 -48.79
N LYS A 480 -41.18 159.74 -49.69
CA LYS A 480 -41.90 160.28 -50.84
C LYS A 480 -43.08 161.16 -50.41
N ALA A 481 -43.90 160.72 -49.46
CA ALA A 481 -45.01 161.49 -48.91
C ALA A 481 -44.51 162.76 -48.20
N LYS A 482 -43.35 162.70 -47.54
CA LYS A 482 -42.71 163.87 -46.92
C LYS A 482 -42.16 164.85 -47.96
N ALA A 483 -41.58 164.35 -49.05
CA ALA A 483 -41.16 165.17 -50.18
C ALA A 483 -42.36 165.82 -50.88
N GLU A 484 -43.46 165.10 -51.07
CA GLU A 484 -44.72 165.64 -51.63
C GLU A 484 -45.35 166.69 -50.69
N ALA A 485 -45.31 166.48 -49.36
CA ALA A 485 -45.77 167.46 -48.38
C ALA A 485 -44.87 168.71 -48.35
N GLN A 486 -43.56 168.57 -48.51
CA GLN A 486 -42.62 169.69 -48.61
C GLN A 486 -42.76 170.45 -49.94
N ALA A 487 -43.06 169.76 -51.04
CA ALA A 487 -43.38 170.41 -52.31
C ALA A 487 -44.67 171.22 -52.23
N ARG A 488 -45.71 170.70 -51.56
CA ARG A 488 -46.97 171.44 -51.34
C ARG A 488 -46.86 172.63 -50.39
N MET A 489 -45.87 172.65 -49.49
CA MET A 489 -45.58 173.83 -48.66
C MET A 489 -44.70 174.88 -49.36
N ALA A 490 -44.12 174.57 -50.53
CA ALA A 490 -43.36 175.54 -51.33
C ALA A 490 -44.22 176.24 -52.40
N GLU A 491 -45.46 175.78 -52.62
CA GLU A 491 -46.44 176.36 -53.56
C GLU A 491 -47.59 177.14 -52.88
N ALA A 492 -47.54 177.30 -51.55
CA ALA A 492 -48.45 178.11 -50.74
C ALA A 492 -47.67 179.22 -50.03
#